data_AF-A0A067E4H6-F1
#
_entry.id   AF-A0A067E4H6-F1
#
_cell.length_a   1.000
_cell.length_b   1.000
_cell.length_c   1.000
_cell.angle_alpha   90.00
_cell.angle_beta   90.00
_cell.angle_gamma   90.00
#
_symmetry.space_group_name_H-M   'P 1'
#
loop_
_entity.id
_entity.type
_entity.pdbx_description
1 polymer ?
#
loop_
_entity_poly.entity_id
_entity_poly.type
_entity_poly.pdbx_seq_one_letter_code
_entity_poly.pdbx_strand_id
1 'polypeptide(L)'
;MPAIHSSLSFYMKPLFLSNSSLFPRKFTVPKEYLLNPRSLCALSSASNQNGGRSGARSLSPSPVSDDLQKIDVNPPKGTRDFPPEDMRLRNWLFHNFQEVSRLFGFEEVDFPVLESEALFIRKAGEEIRDQLYCFEDRGNRRVALRPELTPSLARLVIQKGKSVSLPLKWFAVGQCWRYERMTRGRRREHYQWNMDIIGVPAVTAEAELISSIITFFKRIGITASDVGFRISSRKVLQEVLRCHSIPEHLFGKVCIIIDKIEKLPLDVIKNDLKSAGMSEAAIEELLRVLSIKSLTELEGWF
;
A
#
# COMPACT_ATOMS: atom_id res chain seq x y z
N MET A 1 42.09 40.22 -30.39
CA MET A 1 41.62 41.59 -30.68
C MET A 1 41.24 41.65 -32.15
N PRO A 2 40.17 42.35 -32.57
CA PRO A 2 39.20 43.22 -31.84
C PRO A 2 37.83 42.50 -31.65
N ALA A 3 36.95 42.68 -30.66
CA ALA A 3 36.53 43.76 -29.77
C ALA A 3 35.75 44.91 -30.44
N ILE A 4 34.41 44.79 -30.54
CA ILE A 4 33.45 45.92 -30.49
C ILE A 4 32.13 45.46 -29.82
N HIS A 5 31.91 45.95 -28.58
CA HIS A 5 30.71 46.49 -27.90
C HIS A 5 29.29 45.92 -28.14
N SER A 6 28.30 45.99 -27.22
CA SER A 6 28.18 46.15 -25.75
C SER A 6 26.68 46.25 -25.43
N SER A 7 26.32 45.89 -24.19
CA SER A 7 25.11 46.29 -23.43
C SER A 7 23.73 45.76 -23.86
N LEU A 8 23.16 44.87 -23.04
CA LEU A 8 21.97 45.20 -22.23
C LEU A 8 21.77 44.12 -21.15
N SER A 9 22.32 44.41 -19.97
CA SER A 9 21.96 43.80 -18.70
C SER A 9 20.64 44.41 -18.25
N PHE A 10 19.58 43.60 -18.14
CA PHE A 10 18.40 43.96 -17.36
C PHE A 10 18.16 42.90 -16.29
N TYR A 11 18.29 43.39 -15.06
CA TYR A 11 18.03 42.76 -13.78
C TYR A 11 16.69 42.00 -13.74
N MET A 12 16.73 40.71 -13.39
CA MET A 12 15.65 40.08 -12.62
C MET A 12 16.20 39.65 -11.27
N LYS A 13 15.88 40.44 -10.23
CA LYS A 13 16.07 40.06 -8.83
C LYS A 13 15.03 39.00 -8.46
N PRO A 14 15.41 37.93 -7.74
CA PRO A 14 14.44 37.08 -7.06
C PRO A 14 13.83 37.85 -5.88
N LEU A 15 12.50 37.94 -5.86
CA LEU A 15 11.72 38.39 -4.71
C LEU A 15 11.88 37.37 -3.58
N PHE A 16 12.83 37.64 -2.68
CA PHE A 16 12.82 37.11 -1.33
C PHE A 16 11.64 37.75 -0.58
N LEU A 17 10.54 37.00 -0.45
CA LEU A 17 9.54 37.28 0.57
C LEU A 17 9.87 36.43 1.79
N SER A 18 10.56 37.05 2.73
CA SER A 18 10.58 36.63 4.12
C SER A 18 9.18 36.80 4.72
N ASN A 19 8.52 35.70 5.04
CA ASN A 19 7.42 35.71 6.01
C ASN A 19 7.69 34.64 7.08
N SER A 20 8.15 35.14 8.22
CA SER A 20 7.73 34.77 9.58
C SER A 20 7.34 33.31 9.83
N SER A 21 8.23 32.63 10.55
CA SER A 21 7.96 31.65 11.61
C SER A 21 6.48 31.32 11.89
N LEU A 22 6.00 30.25 11.28
CA LEU A 22 4.90 29.44 11.81
C LEU A 22 5.42 28.03 12.02
N PHE A 23 6.14 27.84 13.11
CA PHE A 23 6.37 26.50 13.66
C PHE A 23 5.00 25.87 13.94
N PRO A 24 4.69 24.66 13.45
CA PRO A 24 3.56 23.93 13.98
C PRO A 24 3.87 23.61 15.44
N ARG A 25 3.05 24.17 16.35
CA ARG A 25 3.03 23.80 17.76
C ARG A 25 2.98 22.27 17.86
N LYS A 26 3.84 21.68 18.71
CA LYS A 26 3.75 20.28 19.11
C LYS A 26 2.30 19.99 19.52
N PHE A 27 1.60 19.18 18.73
CA PHE A 27 0.27 18.69 19.08
C PHE A 27 0.43 17.61 20.15
N THR A 28 0.19 17.96 21.41
CA THR A 28 -0.02 17.00 22.49
C THR A 28 -1.47 16.51 22.42
N VAL A 29 -1.67 15.19 22.25
CA VAL A 29 -3.00 14.56 22.30
C VAL A 29 -3.45 14.49 23.77
N PRO A 30 -4.60 15.08 24.17
CA PRO A 30 -5.14 14.91 25.52
C PRO A 30 -5.63 13.47 25.73
N LYS A 31 -5.10 12.80 26.77
CA LYS A 31 -5.61 11.53 27.29
C LYS A 31 -6.84 11.79 28.15
N GLU A 32 -8.02 11.97 27.58
CA GLU A 32 -9.26 11.98 28.38
C GLU A 32 -10.52 11.81 27.53
N TYR A 33 -10.77 10.60 27.00
CA TYR A 33 -12.12 10.14 26.66
C TYR A 33 -12.18 8.61 26.76
N LEU A 34 -12.26 8.10 27.98
CA LEU A 34 -12.80 6.77 28.28
C LEU A 34 -14.13 6.98 29.00
N LEU A 35 -15.21 7.18 28.24
CA LEU A 35 -16.56 7.07 28.77
C LEU A 35 -17.16 5.73 28.35
N ASN A 36 -17.49 4.95 29.37
CA ASN A 36 -17.94 3.57 29.35
C ASN A 36 -19.46 3.53 29.06
N PRO A 37 -19.94 2.97 27.92
CA PRO A 37 -21.37 2.95 27.61
C PRO A 37 -22.03 1.74 28.28
N ARG A 38 -22.22 1.81 29.60
CA ARG A 38 -23.07 0.88 30.36
C ARG A 38 -23.86 1.63 31.43
N SER A 39 -24.86 2.38 30.98
CA SER A 39 -25.94 2.89 31.81
C SER A 39 -26.86 3.64 30.87
N LEU A 40 -27.99 3.04 30.49
CA LEU A 40 -29.22 3.68 30.05
C LEU A 40 -30.16 2.59 29.51
N CYS A 41 -30.71 1.79 30.43
CA CYS A 41 -32.02 1.14 30.31
C CYS A 41 -32.32 0.42 31.62
N ALA A 42 -32.90 1.14 32.57
CA ALA A 42 -33.60 0.58 33.72
C ALA A 42 -34.81 1.48 33.99
N LEU A 43 -35.90 0.85 34.47
CA LEU A 43 -37.27 1.35 34.71
C LEU A 43 -38.19 1.03 33.52
N SER A 44 -39.30 0.29 33.67
CA SER A 44 -40.10 -0.01 34.85
C SER A 44 -40.99 -1.24 34.65
N SER A 45 -41.11 -2.05 35.71
CA SER A 45 -42.09 -3.12 35.90
C SER A 45 -43.29 -2.64 36.73
N ALA A 46 -44.49 -3.15 36.43
CA ALA A 46 -45.75 -3.24 37.21
C ALA A 46 -46.94 -2.90 36.28
N SER A 47 -48.12 -3.51 36.28
CA SER A 47 -48.79 -4.54 37.09
C SER A 47 -50.11 -4.86 36.36
N ASN A 48 -50.51 -6.12 36.25
CA ASN A 48 -51.76 -6.51 35.58
C ASN A 48 -52.83 -6.90 36.62
N GLN A 49 -54.02 -6.31 36.54
CA GLN A 49 -55.23 -6.74 37.25
C GLN A 49 -56.40 -6.93 36.28
N ASN A 50 -57.26 -7.89 36.63
CA ASN A 50 -58.39 -8.48 35.89
C ASN A 50 -59.52 -7.53 35.46
N GLY A 51 -60.26 -7.93 34.41
CA GLY A 51 -61.65 -7.53 34.19
C GLY A 51 -62.16 -7.84 32.77
N GLY A 52 -63.08 -8.79 32.62
CA GLY A 52 -63.57 -9.25 31.31
C GLY A 52 -64.83 -8.53 30.80
N ARG A 53 -65.12 -8.65 29.49
CA ARG A 53 -66.42 -9.03 28.89
C ARG A 53 -66.41 -8.92 27.35
N SER A 54 -67.26 -9.76 26.77
CA SER A 54 -67.50 -10.09 25.36
C SER A 54 -67.90 -8.92 24.44
N GLY A 55 -67.53 -8.99 23.16
CA GLY A 55 -68.17 -8.19 22.09
C GLY A 55 -67.45 -8.21 20.74
N ALA A 56 -68.13 -8.77 19.73
CA ALA A 56 -68.01 -8.53 18.27
C ALA A 56 -66.64 -8.72 17.57
N ARG A 57 -66.54 -9.76 16.73
CA ARG A 57 -65.50 -9.90 15.70
C ARG A 57 -65.74 -8.88 14.57
N SER A 58 -65.01 -7.77 14.59
CA SER A 58 -64.74 -7.00 13.37
C SER A 58 -63.48 -7.58 12.71
N LEU A 59 -63.61 -8.09 11.49
CA LEU A 59 -62.46 -8.40 10.63
C LEU A 59 -61.83 -7.08 10.18
N SER A 60 -60.94 -6.53 11.00
CA SER A 60 -60.00 -5.50 10.57
C SER A 60 -58.93 -6.16 9.70
N PRO A 61 -58.53 -5.57 8.56
CA PRO A 61 -57.39 -6.07 7.80
C PRO A 61 -56.18 -6.11 8.73
N SER A 62 -55.48 -7.25 8.76
CA SER A 62 -54.24 -7.39 9.51
C SER A 62 -53.31 -6.22 9.15
N PRO A 63 -52.75 -5.50 10.14
CA PRO A 63 -51.77 -4.47 9.81
C PRO A 63 -50.62 -5.18 9.08
N VAL A 64 -50.32 -4.72 7.87
CA VAL A 64 -49.05 -5.04 7.23
C VAL A 64 -48.01 -4.40 8.15
N SER A 65 -47.44 -5.21 9.04
CA SER A 65 -46.25 -4.81 9.76
C SER A 65 -45.15 -4.75 8.72
N ASP A 66 -44.92 -3.56 8.17
CA ASP A 66 -43.60 -3.20 7.67
C ASP A 66 -42.66 -3.33 8.87
N ASP A 67 -42.15 -4.55 9.09
CA ASP A 67 -40.98 -4.78 9.90
C ASP A 67 -39.85 -4.01 9.19
N LEU A 68 -39.70 -2.75 9.58
CA LEU A 68 -38.58 -1.91 9.20
C LEU A 68 -37.32 -2.63 9.69
N GLN A 69 -36.76 -3.49 8.85
CA GLN A 69 -35.53 -4.18 9.13
C GLN A 69 -34.46 -3.11 9.35
N LYS A 70 -33.95 -3.06 10.59
CA LYS A 70 -32.87 -2.16 10.96
C LYS A 70 -31.67 -2.51 10.09
N ILE A 71 -31.32 -1.61 9.18
CA ILE A 71 -30.20 -1.77 8.26
C ILE A 71 -28.90 -1.78 9.08
N ASP A 72 -27.99 -2.71 8.77
CA ASP A 72 -26.63 -2.66 9.30
C ASP A 72 -25.90 -1.47 8.67
N VAL A 73 -25.61 -0.48 9.49
CA VAL A 73 -24.97 0.78 9.07
C VAL A 73 -23.45 0.72 9.13
N ASN A 74 -22.88 -0.41 9.56
CA ASN A 74 -21.43 -0.56 9.61
C ASN A 74 -20.86 -0.75 8.19
N PRO A 75 -19.68 -0.21 7.90
CA PRO A 75 -19.03 -0.46 6.64
C PRO A 75 -18.63 -1.94 6.52
N PRO A 76 -18.45 -2.47 5.31
CA PRO A 76 -18.01 -3.84 5.10
C PRO A 76 -16.78 -4.19 5.92
N LYS A 77 -16.76 -5.40 6.47
CA LYS A 77 -15.67 -5.87 7.36
C LYS A 77 -14.30 -5.65 6.73
N GLY A 78 -13.45 -4.90 7.43
CA GLY A 78 -12.08 -4.60 7.01
C GLY A 78 -11.93 -3.36 6.13
N THR A 79 -13.00 -2.59 5.95
CA THR A 79 -12.99 -1.28 5.28
C THR A 79 -13.13 -0.13 6.28
N ARG A 80 -13.06 1.12 5.80
CA ARG A 80 -13.11 2.32 6.62
C ARG A 80 -14.02 3.38 6.01
N ASP A 81 -14.87 3.93 6.85
CA ASP A 81 -15.40 5.27 6.64
C ASP A 81 -14.36 6.29 7.09
N PHE A 82 -14.38 7.47 6.47
CA PHE A 82 -13.52 8.60 6.83
C PHE A 82 -14.43 9.79 7.16
N PRO A 83 -14.75 10.03 8.45
CA PRO A 83 -15.43 11.25 8.85
C PRO A 83 -14.54 12.48 8.62
N PRO A 84 -15.09 13.72 8.71
CA PRO A 84 -14.36 14.94 8.36
C PRO A 84 -12.97 15.09 9.02
N GLU A 85 -12.81 14.67 10.27
CA GLU A 85 -11.54 14.66 11.01
C GLU A 85 -10.48 13.76 10.39
N ASP A 86 -10.85 12.54 10.03
CA ASP A 86 -9.94 11.59 9.38
C ASP A 86 -9.66 11.99 7.93
N MET A 87 -10.66 12.55 7.25
CA MET A 87 -10.51 13.10 5.90
C MET A 87 -9.51 14.25 5.85
N ARG A 88 -9.50 15.15 6.85
CA ARG A 88 -8.51 16.23 6.92
C ARG A 88 -7.09 15.68 7.02
N LEU A 89 -6.87 14.68 7.87
CA LEU A 89 -5.56 14.04 8.01
C LEU A 89 -5.14 13.31 6.73
N ARG A 90 -6.07 12.58 6.10
CA ARG A 90 -5.81 11.90 4.82
C ARG A 90 -5.44 12.89 3.73
N ASN A 91 -6.20 13.97 3.58
CA ASN A 91 -5.96 14.98 2.57
C ASN A 91 -4.63 15.70 2.80
N TRP A 92 -4.27 16.01 4.06
CA TRP A 92 -2.96 16.53 4.40
C TRP A 92 -1.84 15.57 3.97
N LEU A 93 -1.98 14.28 4.25
CA LEU A 93 -0.99 13.27 3.88
C LEU A 93 -0.84 13.14 2.35
N PHE A 94 -1.97 13.03 1.64
CA PHE A 94 -1.98 12.89 0.18
C PHE A 94 -1.46 14.12 -0.53
N HIS A 95 -1.76 15.31 0.00
CA HIS A 95 -1.19 16.55 -0.50
C HIS A 95 0.34 16.52 -0.41
N ASN A 96 0.92 16.05 0.70
CA ASN A 96 2.37 15.91 0.80
C ASN A 96 2.95 14.87 -0.18
N PHE A 97 2.26 13.75 -0.43
CA PHE A 97 2.67 12.78 -1.46
C PHE A 97 2.69 13.42 -2.86
N GLN A 98 1.62 14.14 -3.22
CA GLN A 98 1.50 14.82 -4.50
C GLN A 98 2.56 15.91 -4.68
N GLU A 99 2.77 16.76 -3.67
CA GLU A 99 3.77 17.83 -3.72
C GLU A 99 5.19 17.29 -3.89
N VAL A 100 5.55 16.23 -3.17
CA VAL A 100 6.85 15.58 -3.32
C VAL A 100 6.97 14.93 -4.70
N SER A 101 5.91 14.28 -5.19
CA SER A 101 5.94 13.67 -6.53
C SER A 101 6.19 14.73 -7.62
N ARG A 102 5.50 15.88 -7.54
CA ARG A 102 5.67 17.01 -8.46
C ARG A 102 7.05 17.65 -8.36
N LEU A 103 7.60 17.76 -7.15
CA LEU A 103 8.96 18.28 -6.93
C LEU A 103 10.03 17.44 -7.66
N PHE A 104 9.81 16.13 -7.76
CA PHE A 104 10.67 15.20 -8.49
C PHE A 104 10.28 15.06 -9.97
N GLY A 105 9.36 15.87 -10.48
CA GLY A 105 8.95 15.87 -11.89
C GLY A 105 8.15 14.62 -12.30
N PHE A 106 7.45 13.99 -11.37
CA PHE A 106 6.52 12.90 -11.69
C PHE A 106 5.15 13.45 -12.09
N GLU A 107 4.53 12.82 -13.08
CA GLU A 107 3.18 13.14 -13.54
C GLU A 107 2.15 12.22 -12.88
N GLU A 108 0.98 12.77 -12.54
CA GLU A 108 -0.08 12.03 -11.86
C GLU A 108 -0.87 11.18 -12.85
N VAL A 109 -1.10 9.92 -12.51
CA VAL A 109 -1.95 8.98 -13.26
C VAL A 109 -2.89 8.24 -12.31
N ASP A 110 -4.00 7.75 -12.85
CA ASP A 110 -4.90 6.86 -12.13
C ASP A 110 -5.40 5.75 -13.07
N PHE A 111 -5.95 4.70 -12.46
CA PHE A 111 -6.43 3.51 -13.13
C PHE A 111 -7.80 3.15 -12.55
N PRO A 112 -8.61 2.31 -13.24
CA PRO A 112 -9.76 1.69 -12.61
C PRO A 112 -9.36 0.88 -11.38
N VAL A 113 -10.16 0.92 -10.32
CA VAL A 113 -9.98 0.02 -9.16
C VAL A 113 -10.34 -1.43 -9.51
N LEU A 114 -11.25 -1.62 -10.46
CA LEU A 114 -11.68 -2.90 -10.99
C LEU A 114 -10.90 -3.24 -12.27
N GLU A 115 -10.15 -4.33 -12.26
CA GLU A 115 -9.29 -4.76 -13.35
C GLU A 115 -9.56 -6.25 -13.68
N SER A 116 -9.06 -6.73 -14.81
CA SER A 116 -9.15 -8.16 -15.13
C SER A 116 -8.34 -8.99 -14.12
N GLU A 117 -8.92 -10.07 -13.60
CA GLU A 117 -8.24 -10.99 -12.66
C GLU A 117 -6.92 -11.52 -13.26
N ALA A 118 -6.89 -11.76 -14.58
CA ALA A 118 -5.72 -12.25 -15.30
C ALA A 118 -4.50 -11.33 -15.22
N LEU A 119 -4.69 -10.03 -14.92
CA LEU A 119 -3.61 -9.06 -14.76
C LEU A 119 -2.74 -9.37 -13.53
N PHE A 120 -3.30 -10.00 -12.49
CA PHE A 120 -2.63 -10.22 -11.21
C PHE A 120 -2.11 -11.65 -11.03
N ILE A 121 -2.74 -12.65 -11.65
CA ILE A 121 -2.34 -14.06 -11.46
C ILE A 121 -0.96 -14.38 -12.08
N ARG A 122 -0.59 -13.74 -13.20
CA ARG A 122 0.64 -14.07 -13.93
C ARG A 122 1.94 -13.79 -13.17
N LYS A 123 1.94 -12.88 -12.19
CA LYS A 123 3.16 -12.40 -11.51
C LYS A 123 3.42 -13.05 -10.14
N ALA A 124 2.53 -13.92 -9.70
CA ALA A 124 2.20 -13.99 -8.28
C ALA A 124 2.00 -15.41 -7.73
N GLY A 125 1.93 -16.42 -8.60
CA GLY A 125 1.60 -17.79 -8.22
C GLY A 125 0.15 -17.96 -7.76
N GLU A 126 -0.24 -19.19 -7.46
CA GLU A 126 -1.62 -19.52 -7.07
C GLU A 126 -2.00 -18.94 -5.69
N GLU A 127 -1.03 -18.78 -4.77
CA GLU A 127 -1.25 -18.26 -3.39
C GLU A 127 -1.85 -16.85 -3.36
N ILE A 128 -1.61 -16.03 -4.38
CA ILE A 128 -2.16 -14.67 -4.43
C ILE A 128 -3.65 -14.67 -4.73
N ARG A 129 -4.18 -15.66 -5.47
CA ARG A 129 -5.61 -15.70 -5.82
C ARG A 129 -6.49 -15.70 -4.57
N ASP A 130 -6.09 -16.44 -3.54
CA ASP A 130 -6.82 -16.52 -2.28
C ASP A 130 -6.81 -15.20 -1.49
N GLN A 131 -5.89 -14.30 -1.84
CA GLN A 131 -5.72 -12.97 -1.26
C GLN A 131 -6.34 -11.86 -2.13
N LEU A 132 -6.94 -12.18 -3.28
CA LEU A 132 -7.59 -11.21 -4.15
C LEU A 132 -9.09 -11.10 -3.87
N TYR A 133 -9.63 -9.88 -3.99
CA TYR A 133 -11.07 -9.68 -4.10
C TYR A 133 -11.50 -9.93 -5.55
N CYS A 134 -11.68 -11.21 -5.91
CA CYS A 134 -12.13 -11.63 -7.24
C CYS A 134 -13.61 -12.01 -7.27
N PHE A 135 -14.29 -11.69 -8.36
CA PHE A 135 -15.66 -12.09 -8.62
C PHE A 135 -15.95 -12.13 -10.11
N GLU A 136 -17.10 -12.71 -10.46
CA GLU A 136 -17.64 -12.66 -11.80
C GLU A 136 -18.61 -11.48 -11.91
N ASP A 137 -18.41 -10.63 -12.91
CA ASP A 137 -19.34 -9.53 -13.18
C ASP A 137 -20.60 -10.02 -13.93
N ARG A 138 -21.58 -9.13 -14.14
CA ARG A 138 -22.83 -9.48 -14.84
C ARG A 138 -22.63 -9.89 -16.31
N GLY A 139 -21.45 -9.67 -16.88
CA GLY A 139 -21.08 -10.08 -18.22
C GLY A 139 -20.29 -11.39 -18.25
N ASN A 140 -20.29 -12.15 -17.16
CA ASN A 140 -19.54 -13.40 -16.98
C ASN A 140 -18.02 -13.23 -17.14
N ARG A 141 -17.48 -12.05 -16.78
CA ARG A 141 -16.04 -11.78 -16.84
C ARG A 141 -15.43 -11.88 -15.45
N ARG A 142 -14.27 -12.52 -15.38
CA ARG A 142 -13.44 -12.60 -14.17
C ARG A 142 -12.70 -11.28 -13.92
N VAL A 143 -13.07 -10.61 -12.84
CA VAL A 143 -12.53 -9.31 -12.45
C VAL A 143 -12.04 -9.35 -11.00
N ALA A 144 -11.14 -8.44 -10.67
CA ALA A 144 -10.62 -8.27 -9.33
C ALA A 144 -10.53 -6.79 -8.95
N LEU A 145 -10.77 -6.49 -7.68
CA LEU A 145 -10.31 -5.22 -7.12
C LEU A 145 -8.78 -5.26 -7.02
N ARG A 146 -8.11 -4.24 -7.54
CA ARG A 146 -6.65 -4.21 -7.63
C ARG A 146 -5.97 -4.36 -6.26
N PRO A 147 -5.02 -5.29 -6.08
CA PRO A 147 -4.24 -5.43 -4.85
C PRO A 147 -3.09 -4.44 -4.73
N GLU A 148 -2.62 -3.92 -5.86
CA GLU A 148 -1.52 -2.97 -6.02
C GLU A 148 -1.68 -2.19 -7.33
N LEU A 149 -0.90 -1.12 -7.50
CA LEU A 149 -0.99 -0.23 -8.68
C LEU A 149 -0.05 -0.65 -9.83
N THR A 150 1.04 -1.35 -9.52
CA THR A 150 2.12 -1.69 -10.48
C THR A 150 1.62 -2.44 -11.74
N PRO A 151 0.73 -3.44 -11.64
CA PRO A 151 0.22 -4.14 -12.83
C PRO A 151 -0.66 -3.24 -13.71
N SER A 152 -1.47 -2.35 -13.12
CA SER A 152 -2.28 -1.37 -13.86
C SER A 152 -1.40 -0.33 -14.57
N LEU A 153 -0.33 0.13 -13.93
CA LEU A 153 0.69 0.97 -14.56
C LEU A 153 1.28 0.28 -15.79
N ALA A 154 1.79 -0.94 -15.64
CA ALA A 154 2.37 -1.71 -16.73
C ALA A 154 1.37 -1.90 -17.88
N ARG A 155 0.11 -2.23 -17.57
CA ARG A 155 -0.97 -2.34 -18.56
C ARG A 155 -1.15 -1.05 -19.35
N LEU A 156 -1.22 0.11 -18.67
CA LEU A 156 -1.40 1.39 -19.33
C LEU A 156 -0.20 1.77 -20.22
N VAL A 157 1.02 1.54 -19.73
CA VAL A 157 2.25 1.80 -20.50
C VAL A 157 2.30 0.94 -21.76
N ILE A 158 2.01 -0.37 -21.63
CA ILE A 158 1.93 -1.29 -22.78
C ILE A 158 0.83 -0.86 -23.76
N GLN A 159 -0.35 -0.48 -23.25
CA GLN A 159 -1.48 -0.02 -24.06
C GLN A 159 -1.12 1.24 -24.87
N LYS A 160 -0.41 2.19 -24.25
CA LYS A 160 0.03 3.41 -24.94
C LYS A 160 1.17 3.16 -25.93
N GLY A 161 2.00 2.14 -25.70
CA GLY A 161 3.07 1.74 -26.61
C GLY A 161 4.01 2.90 -26.94
N LYS A 162 4.27 3.12 -28.24
CA LYS A 162 5.20 4.15 -28.74
C LYS A 162 4.78 5.60 -28.46
N SER A 163 3.54 5.85 -28.01
CA SER A 163 3.09 7.20 -27.67
C SER A 163 3.64 7.70 -26.32
N VAL A 164 4.19 6.80 -25.50
CA VAL A 164 4.87 7.17 -24.25
C VAL A 164 6.34 7.46 -24.54
N SER A 165 6.80 8.63 -24.15
CA SER A 165 8.22 8.99 -24.19
C SER A 165 8.93 8.46 -22.95
N LEU A 166 10.16 7.98 -23.13
CA LEU A 166 11.04 7.55 -22.05
C LEU A 166 12.16 8.60 -21.83
N PRO A 167 12.63 8.80 -20.59
CA PRO A 167 12.20 8.13 -19.37
C PRO A 167 10.81 8.57 -18.90
N LEU A 168 10.02 7.62 -18.43
CA LEU A 168 8.69 7.85 -17.87
C LEU A 168 8.80 8.00 -16.35
N LYS A 169 8.09 8.98 -15.78
CA LYS A 169 8.03 9.19 -14.33
C LYS A 169 6.59 9.46 -13.92
N TRP A 170 5.91 8.42 -13.46
CA TRP A 170 4.49 8.51 -13.10
C TRP A 170 4.26 8.17 -11.64
N PHE A 171 3.30 8.84 -11.03
CA PHE A 171 2.87 8.55 -9.66
C PHE A 171 1.36 8.42 -9.57
N ALA A 172 0.90 7.68 -8.56
CA ALA A 172 -0.52 7.51 -8.26
C ALA A 172 -0.72 7.43 -6.74
N VAL A 173 -1.86 7.94 -6.25
CA VAL A 173 -2.32 7.71 -4.88
C VAL A 173 -3.66 6.99 -4.93
N GLY A 174 -3.61 5.66 -4.94
CA GLY A 174 -4.77 4.82 -5.24
C GLY A 174 -5.19 3.93 -4.08
N GLN A 175 -6.50 3.66 -3.98
CA GLN A 175 -7.02 2.61 -3.10
C GLN A 175 -6.75 1.22 -3.69
N CYS A 176 -6.31 0.30 -2.83
CA CYS A 176 -5.97 -1.08 -3.13
C CYS A 176 -6.66 -2.02 -2.15
N TRP A 177 -6.89 -3.26 -2.59
CA TRP A 177 -7.74 -4.23 -1.90
C TRP A 177 -7.08 -5.60 -1.77
N ARG A 178 -7.24 -6.25 -0.61
CA ARG A 178 -6.79 -7.62 -0.38
C ARG A 178 -7.77 -8.38 0.48
N TYR A 179 -7.92 -9.65 0.19
CA TYR A 179 -8.80 -10.58 0.88
C TYR A 179 -7.99 -11.47 1.84
N GLU A 180 -7.60 -10.90 2.98
CA GLU A 180 -6.81 -11.63 3.98
C GLU A 180 -7.42 -11.54 5.38
N ARG A 181 -6.94 -12.39 6.28
CA ARG A 181 -7.17 -12.23 7.71
C ARG A 181 -6.53 -10.92 8.17
N MET A 182 -7.34 -10.02 8.72
CA MET A 182 -6.87 -8.73 9.19
C MET A 182 -5.90 -8.90 10.36
N THR A 183 -4.81 -8.14 10.32
CA THR A 183 -3.84 -7.99 11.41
C THR A 183 -3.65 -6.51 11.73
N ARG A 184 -2.86 -6.18 12.76
CA ARG A 184 -2.63 -4.79 13.16
C ARG A 184 -2.02 -4.00 11.98
N GLY A 185 -2.68 -2.92 11.58
CA GLY A 185 -2.26 -2.10 10.42
C GLY A 185 -2.55 -2.73 9.06
N ARG A 186 -3.01 -3.99 9.01
CA ARG A 186 -3.29 -4.74 7.78
C ARG A 186 -4.79 -4.96 7.63
N ARG A 187 -5.44 -4.02 6.93
CA ARG A 187 -6.87 -4.06 6.61
C ARG A 187 -7.10 -4.60 5.19
N ARG A 188 -8.38 -4.77 4.82
CA ARG A 188 -8.80 -5.29 3.51
C ARG A 188 -8.75 -4.23 2.41
N GLU A 189 -8.79 -2.96 2.77
CA GLU A 189 -8.44 -1.86 1.89
C GLU A 189 -7.35 -0.97 2.51
N HIS A 190 -6.53 -0.37 1.66
CA HIS A 190 -5.56 0.66 2.03
C HIS A 190 -5.27 1.56 0.83
N TYR A 191 -4.67 2.73 1.09
CA TYR A 191 -4.19 3.60 0.02
C TYR A 191 -2.68 3.43 -0.15
N GLN A 192 -2.22 3.43 -1.39
CA GLN A 192 -0.81 3.36 -1.75
C GLN A 192 -0.42 4.61 -2.52
N TRP A 193 0.68 5.23 -2.11
CA TRP A 193 1.41 6.18 -2.93
C TRP A 193 2.46 5.40 -3.71
N ASN A 194 2.27 5.31 -5.03
CA ASN A 194 3.19 4.67 -5.96
C ASN A 194 3.93 5.74 -6.76
N MET A 195 5.22 5.55 -6.94
CA MET A 195 6.07 6.32 -7.84
C MET A 195 6.92 5.33 -8.63
N ASP A 196 6.86 5.43 -9.96
CA ASP A 196 7.51 4.48 -10.85
C ASP A 196 8.28 5.23 -11.94
N ILE A 197 9.52 4.80 -12.17
CA ILE A 197 10.39 5.30 -13.24
C ILE A 197 10.61 4.17 -14.24
N ILE A 198 10.35 4.41 -15.52
CA ILE A 198 10.56 3.43 -16.61
C ILE A 198 11.51 4.00 -17.66
N GLY A 199 12.39 3.16 -18.20
CA GLY A 199 13.30 3.55 -19.28
C GLY A 199 14.64 4.11 -18.80
N VAL A 200 15.00 3.92 -17.54
CA VAL A 200 16.30 4.29 -16.96
C VAL A 200 17.05 3.00 -16.58
N PRO A 201 18.17 2.67 -17.24
CA PRO A 201 18.86 1.38 -17.04
C PRO A 201 19.81 1.34 -15.84
N ALA A 202 20.19 2.49 -15.29
CA ALA A 202 21.13 2.60 -14.17
C ALA A 202 20.39 2.82 -12.84
N VAL A 203 21.12 2.62 -11.73
CA VAL A 203 20.64 2.74 -10.34
C VAL A 203 20.15 4.15 -9.95
N THR A 204 20.26 5.12 -10.88
CA THR A 204 19.80 6.49 -10.69
C THR A 204 18.30 6.58 -10.49
N ALA A 205 17.51 5.67 -11.09
CA ALA A 205 16.08 5.61 -10.87
C ALA A 205 15.74 5.24 -9.42
N GLU A 206 16.37 4.18 -8.91
CA GLU A 206 16.20 3.71 -7.53
C GLU A 206 16.68 4.76 -6.53
N ALA A 207 17.83 5.41 -6.80
CA ALA A 207 18.33 6.50 -5.97
C ALA A 207 17.36 7.69 -5.92
N GLU A 208 16.73 8.04 -7.05
CA GLU A 208 15.74 9.11 -7.10
C GLU A 208 14.46 8.75 -6.35
N LEU A 209 13.96 7.52 -6.46
CA LEU A 209 12.81 7.03 -5.70
C LEU A 209 13.08 7.03 -4.19
N ILE A 210 14.28 6.60 -3.75
CA ILE A 210 14.66 6.66 -2.33
C ILE A 210 14.75 8.13 -1.87
N SER A 211 15.33 9.01 -2.70
CA SER A 211 15.44 10.44 -2.42
C SER A 211 14.07 11.10 -2.27
N SER A 212 13.06 10.72 -3.06
CA SER A 212 11.70 11.26 -2.93
C SER A 212 11.06 10.86 -1.60
N ILE A 213 11.22 9.61 -1.17
CA ILE A 213 10.73 9.14 0.15
C ILE A 213 11.44 9.88 1.29
N ILE A 214 12.76 10.05 1.21
CA ILE A 214 13.53 10.83 2.20
C ILE A 214 13.04 12.28 2.25
N THR A 215 12.76 12.88 1.09
CA THR A 215 12.26 14.26 1.00
C THR A 215 10.88 14.38 1.62
N PHE A 216 9.99 13.41 1.38
CA PHE A 216 8.70 13.31 2.04
C PHE A 216 8.85 13.24 3.56
N PHE A 217 9.67 12.33 4.08
CA PHE A 217 9.88 12.19 5.53
C PHE A 217 10.41 13.48 6.16
N LYS A 218 11.44 14.10 5.57
CA LYS A 218 11.97 15.38 6.04
C LYS A 218 10.90 16.47 6.09
N ARG A 219 10.04 16.54 5.07
CA ARG A 219 8.94 17.52 4.98
C ARG A 219 7.93 17.38 6.12
N ILE A 220 7.65 16.14 6.55
CA ILE A 220 6.71 15.88 7.66
C ILE A 220 7.40 15.74 9.03
N GLY A 221 8.70 16.08 9.11
CA GLY A 221 9.47 16.07 10.35
C GLY A 221 9.94 14.70 10.83
N ILE A 222 9.88 13.67 9.97
CA ILE A 222 10.45 12.34 10.23
C ILE A 222 11.93 12.36 9.84
N THR A 223 12.78 11.89 10.75
CA THR A 223 14.23 11.97 10.63
C THR A 223 14.87 10.59 10.58
N ALA A 224 16.20 10.54 10.39
CA ALA A 224 16.96 9.29 10.39
C ALA A 224 16.96 8.56 11.76
N SER A 225 16.57 9.22 12.85
CA SER A 225 16.37 8.52 14.14
C SER A 225 15.04 7.77 14.20
N ASP A 226 14.09 8.09 13.31
CA ASP A 226 12.73 7.53 13.32
C ASP A 226 12.58 6.39 12.31
N VAL A 227 13.28 6.48 11.17
CA VAL A 227 13.16 5.54 10.05
C VAL A 227 14.53 5.18 9.46
N GLY A 228 14.61 4.00 8.86
CA GLY A 228 15.78 3.54 8.11
C GLY A 228 15.37 2.86 6.81
N PHE A 229 16.28 2.85 5.84
CA PHE A 229 16.09 2.19 4.55
C PHE A 229 16.99 0.95 4.50
N ARG A 230 16.40 -0.22 4.22
CA ARG A 230 17.14 -1.44 3.91
C ARG A 230 17.18 -1.60 2.39
N ILE A 231 18.37 -1.68 1.83
CA ILE A 231 18.60 -1.82 0.39
C ILE A 231 19.22 -3.18 0.14
N SER A 232 18.73 -3.88 -0.88
CA SER A 232 19.25 -5.17 -1.34
C SER A 232 19.10 -5.27 -2.85
N SER A 233 19.81 -6.22 -3.46
CA SER A 233 19.70 -6.53 -4.88
C SER A 233 19.44 -8.02 -5.06
N ARG A 234 18.36 -8.33 -5.78
CA ARG A 234 18.03 -9.69 -6.20
C ARG A 234 19.13 -10.33 -7.06
N LYS A 235 20.00 -9.54 -7.70
CA LYS A 235 21.14 -10.04 -8.47
C LYS A 235 22.17 -10.78 -7.61
N VAL A 236 22.37 -10.36 -6.35
CA VAL A 236 23.24 -11.06 -5.40
C VAL A 236 22.69 -12.46 -5.14
N LEU A 237 21.38 -12.56 -4.89
CA LEU A 237 20.72 -13.85 -4.69
C LEU A 237 20.79 -14.73 -5.95
N GLN A 238 20.57 -14.15 -7.14
CA GLN A 238 20.70 -14.89 -8.40
C GLN A 238 22.10 -15.50 -8.56
N GLU A 239 23.13 -14.72 -8.22
CA GLU A 239 24.52 -15.17 -8.36
C GLU A 239 24.85 -16.30 -7.38
N VAL A 240 24.42 -16.20 -6.12
CA VAL A 240 24.58 -17.30 -5.14
C VAL A 240 23.94 -18.59 -5.65
N LEU A 241 22.71 -18.52 -6.17
CA LEU A 241 22.03 -19.68 -6.73
C LEU A 241 22.77 -20.25 -7.96
N ARG A 242 23.31 -19.37 -8.82
CA ARG A 242 24.08 -19.75 -10.00
C ARG A 242 25.37 -20.49 -9.62
N CYS A 243 26.10 -20.03 -8.61
CA CYS A 243 27.30 -20.70 -8.09
C CYS A 243 27.04 -22.13 -7.62
N HIS A 244 25.81 -22.40 -7.14
CA HIS A 244 25.37 -23.73 -6.74
C HIS A 244 24.64 -24.51 -7.85
N SER A 245 24.72 -24.05 -9.10
CA SER A 245 24.08 -24.69 -10.26
C SER A 245 22.56 -24.86 -10.11
N ILE A 246 21.91 -23.96 -9.36
CA ILE A 246 20.45 -23.95 -9.22
C ILE A 246 19.81 -23.36 -10.48
N PRO A 247 18.86 -24.06 -11.13
CA PRO A 247 18.21 -23.56 -12.34
C PRO A 247 17.50 -22.22 -12.15
N GLU A 248 17.60 -21.33 -13.15
CA GLU A 248 17.02 -19.98 -13.12
C GLU A 248 15.50 -19.96 -12.92
N HIS A 249 14.79 -20.97 -13.43
CA HIS A 249 13.33 -21.08 -13.26
C HIS A 249 12.90 -21.24 -11.80
N LEU A 250 13.80 -21.65 -10.90
CA LEU A 250 13.53 -21.76 -9.46
C LEU A 250 13.69 -20.42 -8.72
N PHE A 251 14.31 -19.41 -9.34
CA PHE A 251 14.63 -18.14 -8.69
C PHE A 251 13.42 -17.44 -8.07
N GLY A 252 12.30 -17.40 -8.81
CA GLY A 252 11.05 -16.80 -8.31
C GLY A 252 10.51 -17.52 -7.07
N LYS A 253 10.51 -18.86 -7.09
CA LYS A 253 10.07 -19.69 -5.96
C LYS A 253 10.98 -19.48 -4.74
N VAL A 254 12.30 -19.43 -4.94
CA VAL A 254 13.27 -19.17 -3.87
C VAL A 254 13.08 -17.78 -3.26
N CYS A 255 12.87 -16.74 -4.07
CA CYS A 255 12.57 -15.38 -3.57
C CYS A 255 11.33 -15.35 -2.66
N ILE A 256 10.27 -16.08 -3.03
CA ILE A 256 9.04 -16.17 -2.23
C ILE A 256 9.31 -16.84 -0.88
N ILE A 257 10.13 -17.90 -0.85
CA ILE A 257 10.50 -18.58 0.40
C ILE A 257 11.35 -17.66 1.28
N ILE A 258 12.32 -16.95 0.70
CA ILE A 258 13.19 -16.02 1.44
C ILE A 258 12.39 -14.86 2.06
N ASP A 259 11.34 -14.35 1.41
CA ASP A 259 10.47 -13.30 1.99
C ASP A 259 9.76 -13.74 3.29
N LYS A 260 9.72 -15.05 3.55
CA LYS A 260 9.13 -15.64 4.77
C LYS A 260 10.16 -15.78 5.90
N ILE A 261 11.46 -15.49 5.69
CA ILE A 261 12.53 -15.77 6.65
C ILE A 261 12.42 -15.03 7.98
N GLU A 262 11.93 -13.78 7.96
CA GLU A 262 11.69 -13.01 9.20
C GLU A 262 10.36 -13.40 9.89
N LYS A 263 9.52 -14.20 9.22
CA LYS A 263 8.15 -14.53 9.67
C LYS A 263 8.02 -15.97 10.19
N LEU A 264 8.84 -16.89 9.69
CA LEU A 264 8.77 -18.32 9.99
C LEU A 264 10.08 -18.84 10.62
N PRO A 265 10.04 -19.91 11.43
CA PRO A 265 11.24 -20.54 11.94
C PRO A 265 12.18 -21.01 10.82
N LEU A 266 13.50 -20.91 11.05
CA LEU A 266 14.52 -21.26 10.04
C LEU A 266 14.41 -22.71 9.54
N ASP A 267 14.00 -23.65 10.40
CA ASP A 267 13.83 -25.05 9.99
C ASP A 267 12.72 -25.22 8.95
N VAL A 268 11.65 -24.42 9.04
CA VAL A 268 10.58 -24.41 8.03
C VAL A 268 11.11 -23.86 6.72
N ILE A 269 11.87 -22.76 6.76
CA ILE A 269 12.50 -22.16 5.57
C ILE A 269 13.45 -23.15 4.89
N LYS A 270 14.30 -23.85 5.66
CA LYS A 270 15.20 -24.88 5.12
C LYS A 270 14.42 -26.00 4.42
N ASN A 271 13.34 -26.47 5.03
CA ASN A 271 12.51 -27.52 4.45
C ASN A 271 11.81 -27.07 3.16
N ASP A 272 11.33 -25.83 3.10
CA ASP A 272 10.73 -25.24 1.90
C ASP A 272 11.75 -25.12 0.76
N LEU A 273 12.98 -24.68 1.07
CA LEU A 273 14.08 -24.60 0.09
C LEU A 273 14.52 -25.99 -0.42
N LYS A 274 14.58 -26.99 0.46
CA LYS A 274 14.81 -28.40 0.06
C LYS A 274 13.72 -28.89 -0.89
N SER A 275 12.46 -28.60 -0.56
CA SER A 275 11.29 -28.94 -1.37
C SER A 275 11.24 -28.16 -2.69
N ALA A 276 11.97 -27.05 -2.80
CA ALA A 276 12.21 -26.33 -4.04
C ALA A 276 13.35 -26.91 -4.89
N GLY A 277 14.04 -27.95 -4.42
CA GLY A 277 15.11 -28.63 -5.14
C GLY A 277 16.52 -28.13 -4.83
N MET A 278 16.71 -27.38 -3.74
CA MET A 278 18.04 -26.91 -3.33
C MET A 278 18.78 -27.97 -2.50
N SER A 279 20.09 -28.09 -2.71
CA SER A 279 20.97 -28.92 -1.87
C SER A 279 21.23 -28.27 -0.51
N GLU A 280 21.58 -29.07 0.51
CA GLU A 280 21.89 -28.54 1.85
C GLU A 280 23.01 -27.50 1.79
N ALA A 281 24.08 -27.78 1.04
CA ALA A 281 25.21 -26.87 0.87
C ALA A 281 24.78 -25.51 0.29
N ALA A 282 23.88 -25.51 -0.71
CA ALA A 282 23.36 -24.27 -1.30
C ALA A 282 22.47 -23.49 -0.33
N ILE A 283 21.71 -24.18 0.53
CA ILE A 283 20.85 -23.57 1.54
C ILE A 283 21.69 -22.91 2.62
N GLU A 284 22.73 -23.60 3.12
CA GLU A 284 23.63 -23.05 4.13
C GLU A 284 24.35 -21.79 3.62
N GLU A 285 24.86 -21.85 2.39
CA GLU A 285 25.50 -20.70 1.76
C GLU A 285 24.53 -19.52 1.59
N LEU A 286 23.33 -19.80 1.07
CA LEU A 286 22.29 -18.78 0.93
C LEU A 286 21.97 -18.09 2.26
N LEU A 287 21.76 -18.87 3.32
CA LEU A 287 21.46 -18.31 4.65
C LEU A 287 22.61 -17.48 5.20
N ARG A 288 23.86 -17.89 4.92
CA ARG A 288 25.04 -17.12 5.28
C ARG A 288 25.08 -15.79 4.56
N VAL A 289 24.89 -15.77 3.24
CA VAL A 289 24.85 -14.51 2.45
C VAL A 289 23.72 -13.60 2.92
N LEU A 290 22.54 -14.14 3.21
CA LEU A 290 21.40 -13.36 3.73
C LEU A 290 21.65 -12.75 5.11
N SER A 291 22.63 -13.27 5.86
CA SER A 291 23.00 -12.75 7.18
C SER A 291 24.01 -11.59 7.14
N ILE A 292 24.62 -11.31 5.97
CA ILE A 292 25.58 -10.23 5.76
C ILE A 292 24.89 -8.87 5.92
N LYS A 293 25.50 -7.96 6.68
CA LYS A 293 24.89 -6.66 7.04
C LYS A 293 25.59 -5.45 6.45
N SER A 294 26.73 -5.63 5.80
CA SER A 294 27.46 -4.54 5.15
C SER A 294 27.92 -4.91 3.74
N LEU A 295 28.08 -3.89 2.89
CA LEU A 295 28.62 -4.07 1.54
C LEU A 295 30.07 -4.54 1.60
N THR A 296 30.87 -4.05 2.54
CA THR A 296 32.27 -4.45 2.71
C THR A 296 32.41 -5.95 3.04
N GLU A 297 31.53 -6.48 3.89
CA GLU A 297 31.49 -7.93 4.16
C GLU A 297 31.07 -8.73 2.91
N LEU A 298 30.17 -8.19 2.09
CA LEU A 298 29.72 -8.83 0.86
C LEU A 298 30.80 -8.79 -0.24
N GLU A 299 31.57 -7.71 -0.33
CA GLU A 299 32.69 -7.57 -1.28
C GLU A 299 33.79 -8.60 -1.01
N GLY A 300 34.04 -8.97 0.25
CA GLY A 300 34.98 -10.02 0.60
C GLY A 300 34.49 -11.45 0.31
N TRP A 301 33.26 -11.61 -0.20
CA TRP A 301 32.63 -12.90 -0.47
C TRP A 301 32.87 -13.44 -1.88
N PHE A 302 33.06 -12.53 -2.85
CA PHE A 302 33.24 -12.82 -4.27
C PHE A 302 34.68 -12.56 -4.70
#